data_AF-U5C6K6-F1
#
_entry.id   AF-U5C6K6-F1
#
_cell.length_a   1.000
_cell.length_b   1.000
_cell.length_c   1.000
_cell.angle_alpha   90.00
_cell.angle_beta   90.00
_cell.angle_gamma   90.00
#
_symmetry.space_group_name_H-M   'P 1'
#
loop_
_entity.id
_entity.type
_entity.pdbx_description
1 polymer ?
#
loop_
_entity_poly.entity_id
_entity_poly.type
_entity_poly.pdbx_seq_one_letter_code
_entity_poly.pdbx_strand_id
1 'polypeptide(L)' 'MGNLLYIVAVVLIILWLVGFVGYGTGGIIHVLLVIAVIAILLRVIQGRRIL' A
#
# COMPACT_ATOMS: atom_id res chain seq x y z
N MET A 1 10.13 19.12 2.09
CA MET A 1 8.76 18.58 2.07
C MET A 1 8.76 17.05 1.85
N GLY A 2 9.67 16.31 2.49
CA GLY A 2 9.74 14.84 2.36
C GLY A 2 9.00 14.07 3.46
N ASN A 3 8.82 14.70 4.64
CA ASN A 3 8.27 14.02 5.82
C ASN A 3 6.81 13.60 5.67
N LEU A 4 5.95 14.41 5.03
CA LEU A 4 4.54 14.09 4.90
C LEU A 4 4.29 12.87 4.00
N LEU A 5 4.99 12.79 2.86
CA LEU A 5 4.88 11.65 1.94
C LEU A 5 5.47 10.38 2.58
N TYR A 6 6.57 10.51 3.32
CA TYR A 6 7.16 9.41 4.08
C TYR A 6 6.20 8.87 5.15
N ILE A 7 5.60 9.76 5.94
CA ILE A 7 4.60 9.38 6.96
C ILE A 7 3.41 8.67 6.31
N VAL A 8 2.89 9.19 5.19
CA VAL A 8 1.78 8.56 4.46
C VAL A 8 2.17 7.17 3.95
N ALA A 9 3.39 6.99 3.42
CA ALA A 9 3.88 5.70 2.96
C ALA A 9 3.99 4.68 4.12
N VAL A 10 4.52 5.10 5.26
CA VAL A 10 4.64 4.25 6.46
C VAL A 10 3.26 3.85 6.99
N VAL A 11 2.32 4.80 7.08
CA VAL A 11 0.94 4.51 7.52
C VAL A 11 0.25 3.53 6.57
N LEU A 12 0.43 3.69 5.26
CA LEU A 12 -0.12 2.78 4.25
C LEU A 12 0.39 1.35 4.39
N ILE A 13 1.70 1.19 4.66
CA ILE A 13 2.30 -0.11 4.90
C ILE A 13 1.75 -0.76 6.17
N ILE A 14 1.61 0.01 7.26
CA ILE A 14 1.08 -0.48 8.54
C ILE A 14 -0.39 -0.93 8.39
N LEU A 15 -1.24 -0.10 7.77
CA LEU A 15 -2.64 -0.44 7.53
C LEU A 15 -2.79 -1.71 6.69
N TRP A 16 -1.93 -1.89 5.69
CA TRP A 16 -1.92 -3.11 4.89
C TRP A 16 -1.56 -4.34 5.71
N LEU A 17 -0.51 -4.26 6.53
CA LEU A 17 -0.04 -5.36 7.35
C LEU A 17 -1.11 -5.80 8.36
N VAL A 18 -1.80 -4.83 8.97
CA VAL A 18 -2.94 -5.08 9.86
C VAL A 18 -4.10 -5.74 9.12
N GLY A 19 -4.44 -5.25 7.91
CA GLY A 19 -5.49 -5.85 7.07
C GLY A 19 -5.15 -7.27 6.57
N PHE A 20 -3.89 -7.53 6.23
CA PHE A 20 -3.39 -8.83 5.78
C PHE A 20 -3.46 -9.89 6.89
N VAL A 21 -3.06 -9.54 8.11
CA VAL A 21 -3.04 -10.48 9.25
C VAL A 21 -4.44 -10.64 9.88
N GLY A 22 -5.26 -9.59 9.89
CA GLY A 22 -6.57 -9.59 10.57
C GLY A 22 -7.72 -10.25 9.79
N TYR A 23 -7.67 -10.28 8.45
CA TYR A 23 -8.79 -10.77 7.63
C TYR A 23 -8.41 -12.06 6.90
N GLY A 24 -8.37 -13.16 7.66
CA GLY A 24 -8.24 -14.53 7.15
C GLY A 24 -9.52 -15.07 6.51
N THR A 25 -10.11 -14.36 5.55
CA THR A 25 -11.37 -14.75 4.91
C THR A 25 -11.34 -14.55 3.38
N GLY A 26 -11.26 -15.67 2.65
CA GLY A 26 -11.59 -15.77 1.22
C GLY A 26 -10.49 -15.35 0.25
N GLY A 27 -9.87 -16.33 -0.42
CA GLY A 27 -8.70 -16.13 -1.30
C GLY A 27 -8.83 -15.04 -2.37
N ILE A 28 -10.05 -14.68 -2.80
CA ILE A 28 -10.28 -13.62 -3.80
C ILE A 28 -9.98 -12.23 -3.23
N ILE A 29 -10.47 -11.92 -2.01
CA ILE A 29 -10.26 -10.61 -1.38
C ILE A 29 -8.77 -10.41 -1.10
N HIS A 30 -8.08 -11.49 -0.72
CA HIS A 30 -6.66 -11.46 -0.44
C HIS A 30 -5.82 -11.14 -1.69
N VAL A 31 -6.15 -11.76 -2.84
CA VAL A 31 -5.48 -11.47 -4.12
C VAL A 31 -5.73 -10.02 -4.57
N LEU A 32 -6.96 -9.53 -4.45
CA LEU A 32 -7.29 -8.14 -4.77
C LEU A 32 -6.54 -7.15 -3.85
N LEU A 33 -6.37 -7.47 -2.56
CA LEU A 33 -5.59 -6.69 -1.59
C LEU A 33 -4.10 -6.65 -1.95
N VAL A 34 -3.52 -7.79 -2.36
CA VAL A 34 -2.13 -7.87 -2.80
C VAL A 34 -1.92 -6.98 -4.03
N ILE A 35 -2.80 -7.04 -5.03
CA ILE A 35 -2.74 -6.19 -6.22
C ILE A 35 -2.86 -4.70 -5.85
N ALA A 36 -3.77 -4.35 -4.96
CA ALA A 36 -3.95 -2.98 -4.50
C ALA A 36 -2.67 -2.41 -3.87
N VAL A 37 -1.94 -3.21 -3.09
CA VAL A 37 -0.69 -2.78 -2.47
C VAL A 37 0.46 -2.68 -3.43
N ILE A 38 0.58 -3.61 -4.37
CA ILE A 38 1.55 -3.50 -5.46
C ILE A 38 1.29 -2.19 -6.25
N ALA A 39 0.04 -1.88 -6.60
CA ALA A 39 -0.31 -0.65 -7.31
C ALA A 39 0.05 0.62 -6.52
N ILE A 40 -0.15 0.62 -5.19
CA ILE A 40 0.23 1.74 -4.32
C ILE A 40 1.76 1.87 -4.24
N LEU A 41 2.49 0.77 -4.05
CA LEU A 41 3.95 0.76 -4.02
C LEU A 41 4.51 1.27 -5.35
N LEU A 42 4.00 0.79 -6.48
CA LEU A 42 4.38 1.27 -7.81
C LEU A 42 4.13 2.77 -7.94
N ARG A 43 2.96 3.28 -7.51
CA ARG A 43 2.64 4.71 -7.55
C ARG A 43 3.55 5.56 -6.66
N VAL A 44 3.93 5.05 -5.49
CA VAL A 44 4.83 5.74 -4.55
C VAL A 44 6.26 5.74 -5.11
N ILE A 45 6.76 4.60 -5.57
CA ILE A 45 8.11 4.44 -6.13
C ILE A 45 8.26 5.20 -7.45
N GLN A 46 7.25 5.17 -8.32
CA GLN A 46 7.24 5.96 -9.56
C GLN A 46 7.22 7.47 -9.29
N GLY A 47 7.00 7.89 -8.04
CA GLY A 47 7.39 9.19 -7.52
C GLY A 47 7.16 10.30 -8.52
N ARG A 48 5.91 10.44 -8.97
CA ARG A 48 5.41 11.40 -9.97
C ARG A 48 6.53 12.18 -10.66
N ARG A 49 7.16 11.60 -11.69
CA ARG A 49 7.96 12.37 -12.64
C ARG A 49 6.99 13.24 -13.43
N ILE A 50 6.58 14.35 -12.82
CA ILE A 50 5.97 15.46 -13.53
C ILE A 50 7.12 16.01 -14.37
N LEU A 51 7.07 15.77 -15.68
CA LEU A 51 7.95 16.42 -16.65
C LEU A 51 7.58 17.90 -16.76
#